data_AF-A0A5C7WCL7-F1
#
_entry.id   AF-A0A5C7WCL7-F1
#
_cell.length_a   1.000
_cell.length_b   1.000
_cell.length_c   1.000
_cell.angle_alpha   90.00
_cell.angle_beta   90.00
_cell.angle_gamma   90.00
#
_symmetry.space_group_name_H-M   'P 1'
#
loop_
_entity.id
_entity.type
_entity.pdbx_description
1 polymer ?
#
loop_
_entity_poly.entity_id
_entity_poly.type
_entity_poly.pdbx_seq_one_letter_code
_entity_poly.pdbx_strand_id
1 'polypeptide(L)'
;MLVQRIPEYRVFRRYEQYDLVELTPKTGRTHQIRVHLAFLGHPVVGDRLYAWKDAKKKDQLQPSRHLLHAGQLSFELFGKQYTFESPLPADFQEALSVLDETLVSSYDGEALDDLSVGV
;
A
#
# COMPACT_ATOMS: atom_id res chain seq x y z
N MET A 1 2.20 0.79 0.57
CA MET A 1 1.01 0.69 -0.32
C MET A 1 -0.24 0.92 0.53
N LEU A 2 -1.51 0.79 0.07
CA LEU A 2 -2.72 1.13 0.90
C LEU A 2 -4.02 0.24 0.67
N VAL A 3 -4.12 -1.08 1.01
CA VAL A 3 -5.32 -1.96 0.79
C VAL A 3 -5.49 -3.28 1.62
N GLN A 4 -6.73 -3.68 1.98
CA GLN A 4 -7.12 -5.08 2.30
C GLN A 4 -7.74 -5.84 1.09
N ARG A 5 -7.58 -7.15 0.81
CA ARG A 5 -7.10 -8.33 1.58
C ARG A 5 -6.56 -9.42 0.61
N ILE A 6 -5.34 -9.94 0.82
CA ILE A 6 -4.69 -11.02 0.00
C ILE A 6 -3.81 -11.85 0.96
N PRO A 7 -3.75 -13.20 0.95
CA PRO A 7 -3.28 -14.02 2.10
C PRO A 7 -1.93 -13.68 2.78
N GLU A 8 -1.01 -12.96 2.12
CA GLU A 8 0.16 -12.32 2.75
C GLU A 8 0.10 -10.82 2.45
N TYR A 9 -0.77 -10.13 3.19
CA TYR A 9 -0.89 -8.69 3.21
C TYR A 9 -0.76 -8.22 4.66
N ARG A 10 0.07 -7.22 4.88
CA ARG A 10 0.25 -6.63 6.21
C ARG A 10 -0.28 -5.20 6.15
N VAL A 11 -1.27 -4.89 6.98
CA VAL A 11 -1.68 -3.50 7.21
C VAL A 11 -0.69 -2.85 8.16
N PHE A 12 -0.04 -1.80 7.70
CA PHE A 12 0.85 -0.92 8.46
C PHE A 12 0.08 0.24 9.11
N ARG A 13 -0.90 0.84 8.43
CA ARG A 13 -1.75 1.95 8.93
C ARG A 13 -3.13 1.91 8.26
N ARG A 14 -4.08 2.70 8.75
CA ARG A 14 -5.32 3.05 8.04
C ARG A 14 -5.59 4.54 8.17
N TYR A 15 -6.20 5.11 7.15
CA TYR A 15 -6.65 6.49 7.04
C TYR A 15 -8.11 6.47 6.56
N GLU A 16 -8.84 7.57 6.74
CA GLU A 16 -10.28 7.64 6.45
C GLU A 16 -10.66 7.16 5.03
N GLN A 17 -9.79 7.38 4.04
CA GLN A 17 -10.03 7.05 2.63
C GLN A 17 -8.96 6.13 2.00
N TYR A 18 -7.98 5.64 2.77
CA TYR A 18 -6.80 4.89 2.28
C TYR A 18 -6.22 3.93 3.36
N ASP A 19 -5.75 2.71 3.05
CA ASP A 19 -5.36 1.68 4.07
C ASP A 19 -3.87 1.19 4.07
N LEU A 20 -2.85 1.89 4.61
CA LEU A 20 -1.42 1.55 4.35
C LEU A 20 -1.08 0.06 4.52
N VAL A 21 -0.68 -0.64 3.44
CA VAL A 21 -0.26 -2.06 3.42
C VAL A 21 1.03 -2.36 2.67
N GLU A 22 1.49 -3.58 2.85
CA GLU A 22 2.51 -4.33 2.12
C GLU A 22 1.88 -5.59 1.51
N LEU A 23 2.36 -6.02 0.33
CA LEU A 23 1.85 -7.19 -0.39
C LEU A 23 3.00 -8.02 -0.96
N THR A 24 2.97 -9.34 -0.72
CA THR A 24 3.92 -10.29 -1.32
C THR A 24 3.27 -11.01 -2.51
N PRO A 25 3.57 -10.66 -3.77
CA PRO A 25 2.96 -11.29 -4.93
C PRO A 25 3.55 -12.70 -5.17
N LYS A 26 2.71 -13.74 -5.03
CA LYS A 26 3.11 -15.14 -5.26
C LYS A 26 3.43 -15.49 -6.72
N THR A 27 3.07 -14.61 -7.65
CA THR A 27 3.35 -14.72 -9.09
C THR A 27 3.60 -13.34 -9.69
N GLY A 28 4.40 -13.30 -10.76
CA GLY A 28 4.81 -12.05 -11.43
C GLY A 28 3.97 -11.68 -12.65
N ARG A 29 2.63 -11.87 -12.65
CA ARG A 29 1.82 -11.54 -13.83
C ARG A 29 1.73 -10.02 -14.03
N THR A 30 1.67 -9.59 -15.29
CA THR A 30 1.57 -8.18 -15.67
C THR A 30 0.42 -7.48 -14.95
N HIS A 31 0.72 -6.36 -14.28
CA HIS A 31 -0.24 -5.56 -13.51
C HIS A 31 -1.02 -6.31 -12.41
N GLN A 32 -0.58 -7.51 -11.99
CA GLN A 32 -1.33 -8.39 -11.08
C GLN A 32 -1.89 -7.68 -9.84
N ILE A 33 -1.03 -6.96 -9.11
CA ILE A 33 -1.42 -6.17 -7.95
C ILE A 33 -2.49 -5.14 -8.34
N ARG A 34 -2.22 -4.31 -9.35
CA ARG A 34 -3.09 -3.21 -9.79
C ARG A 34 -4.49 -3.69 -10.20
N VAL A 35 -4.55 -4.78 -10.97
CA VAL A 35 -5.81 -5.42 -11.42
C VAL A 35 -6.57 -6.01 -10.24
N HIS A 36 -5.89 -6.76 -9.37
CA HIS A 36 -6.54 -7.45 -8.25
C HIS A 36 -7.11 -6.46 -7.23
N LEU A 37 -6.35 -5.42 -6.89
CA LEU A 37 -6.77 -4.36 -5.97
C LEU A 37 -7.95 -3.54 -6.54
N ALA A 38 -7.93 -3.21 -7.83
CA ALA A 38 -9.06 -2.56 -8.50
C ALA A 38 -10.32 -3.45 -8.55
N PHE A 39 -10.17 -4.76 -8.79
CA PHE A 39 -11.27 -5.72 -8.78
C PHE A 39 -11.92 -5.85 -7.39
N LEU A 40 -11.12 -5.75 -6.31
CA LEU A 40 -11.61 -5.72 -4.93
C LEU A 40 -12.27 -4.38 -4.53
N GLY A 41 -12.31 -3.38 -5.41
CA GLY A 41 -12.87 -2.05 -5.11
C GLY A 41 -11.89 -1.06 -4.46
N HIS A 42 -10.65 -1.48 -4.20
CA HIS A 42 -9.60 -0.70 -3.55
C HIS A 42 -8.41 -0.45 -4.52
N PRO A 43 -8.60 0.27 -5.64
CA PRO A 43 -7.53 0.47 -6.63
C PRO A 43 -6.33 1.23 -6.05
N VAL A 44 -5.16 1.02 -6.64
CA VAL A 44 -3.94 1.76 -6.26
C VAL A 44 -4.12 3.26 -6.55
N VAL A 45 -3.82 4.10 -5.56
CA VAL A 45 -3.78 5.58 -5.68
C VAL A 45 -2.92 5.99 -6.87
N GLY A 46 -3.40 6.91 -7.71
CA GLY A 46 -2.73 7.28 -8.97
C GLY A 46 -2.83 6.30 -10.14
N ASP A 47 -3.57 5.18 -10.03
CA ASP A 47 -3.72 4.23 -11.15
C ASP A 47 -4.65 4.75 -12.26
N ARG A 48 -4.04 5.30 -13.31
CA ARG A 48 -4.76 5.83 -14.47
C ARG A 48 -5.47 4.77 -15.32
N LEU A 49 -5.09 3.49 -15.27
CA LEU A 49 -5.70 2.43 -16.07
C LEU A 49 -6.84 1.74 -15.32
N TYR A 50 -6.60 1.26 -14.11
CA TYR A 50 -7.52 0.35 -13.42
C TYR A 50 -8.42 1.03 -12.37
N ALA A 51 -8.12 2.25 -11.93
CA ALA A 51 -9.04 2.95 -11.05
C ALA A 51 -10.31 3.41 -11.81
N TRP A 52 -11.47 3.08 -11.25
CA TRP A 52 -12.76 3.69 -11.57
C TRP A 52 -12.73 5.23 -11.58
N LYS A 53 -13.60 5.82 -12.41
CA LYS A 53 -13.68 7.29 -12.62
C LYS A 53 -13.98 8.05 -11.33
N ASP A 54 -14.69 7.44 -10.38
CA ASP A 54 -15.14 8.11 -9.17
C ASP A 54 -14.05 8.18 -8.09
N ALA A 55 -13.21 7.14 -7.92
CA ALA A 55 -12.00 7.31 -7.10
C ALA A 55 -11.01 8.29 -7.72
N LYS A 56 -10.82 8.28 -9.06
CA LYS A 56 -9.96 9.27 -9.74
C LYS A 56 -10.36 10.73 -9.50
N LYS A 57 -11.65 10.99 -9.23
CA LYS A 57 -12.17 12.33 -8.89
C LYS A 57 -12.11 12.65 -7.39
N LYS A 58 -12.05 11.63 -6.53
CA LYS A 58 -12.01 11.73 -5.06
C LYS A 58 -10.59 11.63 -4.50
N ASP A 59 -9.63 11.12 -5.27
CA ASP A 59 -8.22 11.02 -4.93
C ASP A 59 -7.65 12.43 -4.72
N GLN A 60 -7.43 12.78 -3.44
CA GLN A 60 -6.95 14.10 -3.03
C GLN A 60 -5.44 14.25 -3.26
N LEU A 61 -4.71 13.13 -3.34
CA LEU A 61 -3.25 13.09 -3.47
C LEU A 61 -2.79 13.31 -4.91
N GLN A 62 -3.64 12.97 -5.90
CA GLN A 62 -3.42 13.11 -7.35
C GLN A 62 -1.97 12.85 -7.84
N PRO A 63 -1.32 11.74 -7.43
CA PRO A 63 0.11 11.56 -7.67
C PRO A 63 0.41 11.38 -9.17
N SER A 64 1.62 11.79 -9.57
CA SER A 64 2.08 11.74 -10.97
C SER A 64 2.12 10.32 -11.55
N ARG A 65 2.27 9.31 -10.67
CA ARG A 65 2.26 7.88 -10.95
C ARG A 65 1.46 7.12 -9.90
N HIS A 66 1.15 5.86 -10.20
CA HIS A 66 0.60 4.92 -9.21
C HIS A 66 1.54 4.73 -8.01
N LEU A 67 0.98 4.82 -6.79
CA LEU A 67 1.70 4.61 -5.52
C LEU A 67 1.89 3.12 -5.21
N LEU A 68 2.66 2.48 -6.10
CA LEU A 68 3.21 1.14 -5.94
C LEU A 68 4.74 1.27 -5.83
N HIS A 69 5.32 0.59 -4.84
CA HIS A 69 6.76 0.56 -4.60
C HIS A 69 7.20 -0.87 -4.23
N ALA A 70 8.31 -1.32 -4.80
CA ALA A 70 8.93 -2.59 -4.44
C ALA A 70 9.99 -2.32 -3.36
N GLY A 71 9.57 -2.34 -2.09
CA GLY A 71 10.43 -2.00 -0.95
C GLY A 71 11.50 -3.07 -0.65
N GLN A 72 11.24 -4.33 -0.96
CA GLN A 72 12.15 -5.45 -0.73
C GLN A 72 12.08 -6.46 -1.88
N LEU A 73 13.21 -7.09 -2.19
CA LEU A 73 13.34 -8.25 -3.06
C LEU A 73 14.26 -9.28 -2.38
N SER A 74 13.75 -10.49 -2.13
CA SER A 74 14.53 -11.60 -1.60
C SER A 74 14.47 -12.81 -2.53
N PHE A 75 15.60 -13.45 -2.76
CA PHE A 75 15.71 -14.68 -3.56
C PHE A 75 16.93 -15.52 -3.17
N GLU A 76 16.86 -16.82 -3.43
CA GLU A 76 17.99 -17.73 -3.27
C GLU A 76 18.77 -17.85 -4.59
N LEU A 77 20.10 -17.80 -4.52
CA LEU A 77 20.99 -18.07 -5.64
C LEU A 77 22.23 -18.81 -5.14
N PHE A 78 22.59 -19.91 -5.81
CA PHE A 78 23.73 -20.78 -5.43
C PHE A 78 23.73 -21.23 -3.95
N GLY A 79 22.56 -21.54 -3.38
CA GLY A 79 22.42 -21.96 -1.98
C GLY A 79 22.61 -20.84 -0.95
N LYS A 80 22.62 -19.57 -1.39
CA LYS A 80 22.70 -18.39 -0.53
C LYS A 80 21.46 -17.52 -0.70
N GLN A 81 20.94 -17.03 0.41
CA GLN A 81 19.85 -16.05 0.39
C GLN A 81 20.41 -14.65 0.14
N TYR A 82 19.77 -13.94 -0.79
CA TYR A 82 20.02 -12.55 -1.08
C TYR A 82 18.77 -11.75 -0.76
N THR A 83 18.94 -10.62 -0.06
CA THR A 83 17.87 -9.65 0.20
C THR A 83 18.37 -8.27 -0.20
N PHE A 84 17.55 -7.55 -0.95
CA PHE A 84 17.76 -6.18 -1.38
C PHE A 84 16.59 -5.34 -0.89
N GLU A 85 16.88 -4.15 -0.39
CA GLU A 85 15.89 -3.18 0.07
C GLU A 85 16.01 -1.90 -0.75
N SER A 86 14.87 -1.25 -1.01
CA SER A 86 14.79 0.03 -1.71
C SER A 86 14.01 1.02 -0.85
N PRO A 87 14.63 2.16 -0.43
CA PRO A 87 13.94 3.15 0.39
C PRO A 87 12.71 3.70 -0.32
N LEU A 88 11.72 4.16 0.45
CA LEU A 88 10.52 4.78 -0.10
C LEU A 88 10.90 6.00 -0.97
N PRO A 89 10.44 6.08 -2.23
CA PRO A 89 10.65 7.24 -3.08
C PRO A 89 10.04 8.51 -2.49
N ALA A 90 10.63 9.68 -2.80
CA ALA A 90 10.22 10.96 -2.22
C ALA A 90 8.74 11.32 -2.48
N ASP A 91 8.22 11.02 -3.66
CA ASP A 91 6.80 11.21 -4.01
C ASP A 91 5.86 10.29 -3.22
N PHE A 92 6.35 9.13 -2.77
CA PHE A 92 5.64 8.25 -1.86
C PHE A 92 5.67 8.83 -0.43
N GLN A 93 6.81 9.38 0.02
CA GLN A 93 6.93 10.00 1.34
C GLN A 93 6.03 11.24 1.45
N GLU A 94 6.04 12.13 0.46
CA GLU A 94 5.19 13.32 0.37
C GLU A 94 3.70 12.96 0.49
N ALA A 95 3.25 11.95 -0.27
CA ALA A 95 1.87 11.46 -0.20
C ALA A 95 1.50 10.89 1.19
N LEU A 96 2.45 10.29 1.92
CA LEU A 96 2.22 9.80 3.27
C LEU A 96 2.22 10.92 4.31
N SER A 97 3.05 11.95 4.16
CA SER A 97 3.04 13.13 5.05
C SER A 97 1.68 13.83 5.06
N VAL A 98 1.08 14.04 3.88
CA VAL A 98 -0.27 14.64 3.77
C VAL A 98 -1.33 13.80 4.49
N LEU A 99 -1.24 12.46 4.39
CA LEU A 99 -2.16 11.55 5.07
C LEU A 99 -1.90 11.50 6.59
N ASP A 100 -0.64 11.56 7.03
CA ASP A 100 -0.26 11.55 8.45
C ASP A 100 -0.69 12.85 9.15
N GLU A 101 -0.55 14.02 8.52
CA GLU A 101 -1.06 15.30 9.02
C GLU A 101 -2.59 15.25 9.24
N THR A 102 -3.31 14.53 8.37
CA THR A 102 -4.76 14.33 8.48
C THR A 102 -5.13 13.45 9.70
N LEU A 103 -4.28 12.48 10.11
CA LEU A 103 -4.51 11.70 11.33
C LEU A 103 -4.32 12.54 12.61
N VAL A 104 -3.39 13.49 12.60
CA VAL A 104 -3.11 14.33 13.78
C VAL A 104 -4.28 15.24 14.13
N SER A 105 -5.15 15.61 13.17
CA SER A 105 -6.35 16.40 13.46
C SER A 105 -7.55 15.58 13.97
N SER A 106 -7.44 14.25 14.09
CA SER A 106 -8.60 13.37 14.36
C SER A 106 -8.48 12.47 15.59
N TYR A 107 -7.43 12.60 16.40
CA TYR A 107 -7.22 11.75 17.59
C TYR A 107 -6.89 12.55 18.86
N ASP A 108 -7.91 12.81 19.68
CA ASP A 108 -7.75 12.65 21.12
C ASP A 108 -7.38 11.17 21.37
N GLY A 109 -6.25 10.95 22.02
CA GLY A 109 -5.56 9.66 21.91
C GLY A 109 -6.16 8.52 22.74
N GLU A 110 -6.15 7.32 22.18
CA GLU A 110 -5.62 6.13 22.85
C GLU A 110 -4.81 5.29 21.84
N ALA A 111 -3.75 4.66 22.33
CA ALA A 111 -2.90 3.79 21.52
C ALA A 111 -3.49 2.37 21.47
N LEU A 112 -3.67 1.82 20.26
CA LEU A 112 -3.99 0.41 20.07
C LEU A 112 -2.73 -0.37 19.74
N ASP A 113 -2.02 -0.72 20.81
CA ASP A 113 -1.15 -1.89 20.85
C ASP A 113 -2.02 -3.16 21.02
N ASP A 114 -1.49 -4.32 20.66
CA ASP A 114 -2.12 -5.67 20.76
C ASP A 114 -3.42 -5.92 19.95
N LEU A 115 -3.26 -6.63 18.82
CA LEU A 115 -4.18 -7.71 18.46
C LEU A 115 -3.40 -8.97 18.07
N SER A 116 -3.00 -9.69 19.10
CA SER A 116 -2.56 -11.08 19.08
C SER A 116 -3.56 -12.01 18.38
N VAL A 117 -3.02 -13.05 17.72
CA VAL A 117 -3.77 -13.98 16.87
C VAL A 117 -4.53 -15.00 17.73
N GLY A 118 -5.84 -15.15 17.51
CA GLY A 118 -6.69 -16.08 18.24
C GLY A 118 -7.62 -16.91 17.34
N VAL A 119 -7.13 -18.11 16.97
CA VAL A 119 -7.84 -19.30 16.42
C VAL A 119 -8.61 -19.11 15.10
#